data_AF-A0A940HD42-F1
#
_entry.id   AF-A0A940HD42-F1
#
_cell.length_a   1.000
_cell.length_b   1.000
_cell.length_c   1.000
_cell.angle_alpha   90.00
_cell.angle_beta   90.00
_cell.angle_gamma   90.00
#
_symmetry.space_group_name_H-M   'P 1'
#
loop_
_entity.id
_entity.type
_entity.pdbx_description
1 polymer ?
#
loop_
_entity_poly.entity_id
_entity_poly.type
_entity_poly.pdbx_seq_one_letter_code
_entity_poly.pdbx_strand_id
1 'polypeptide(L)'
;MIDRIFLSHPRSVGESYGEHARTAARFGFTMIAGGAACVVHAVLPFLFVRTASDSVKKLYAQMKARQPAFSQERPAFQQPEWQIEYEI
;
A
#
# COMPACT_ATOMS: atom_id res chain seq x y z
N MET A 1 0.70 -8.93 29.47
CA MET A 1 -0.31 -8.93 28.38
C MET A 1 -0.01 -7.90 27.30
N ILE A 2 0.27 -6.64 27.66
CA ILE A 2 0.62 -5.55 26.70
C ILE A 2 1.74 -5.96 25.75
N ASP A 3 2.83 -6.55 26.26
CA ASP A 3 3.94 -7.04 25.44
C ASP A 3 3.52 -8.02 24.33
N ARG A 4 2.60 -8.93 24.63
CA ARG A 4 2.21 -10.00 23.71
C ARG A 4 1.26 -9.52 22.62
N ILE A 5 0.45 -8.50 22.92
CA ILE A 5 -0.59 -7.99 22.03
C ILE A 5 -0.06 -6.84 21.17
N PHE A 6 0.70 -5.91 21.74
CA PHE A 6 1.09 -4.69 21.06
C PHE A 6 2.57 -4.64 20.69
N LEU A 7 3.46 -5.26 21.46
CA LEU A 7 4.91 -5.09 21.30
C LEU A 7 5.60 -6.27 20.61
N SER A 8 5.01 -7.46 20.65
CA SER A 8 5.59 -8.69 20.09
C SER A 8 5.73 -8.57 18.57
N HIS A 9 4.66 -8.16 17.89
CA HIS A 9 4.64 -8.05 16.44
C HIS A 9 5.57 -6.93 15.92
N PRO A 10 5.48 -5.67 16.39
CA PRO A 10 6.43 -4.63 15.97
C PRO A 10 7.89 -5.04 16.18
N ARG A 11 8.24 -5.61 17.34
CA ARG A 11 9.60 -6.08 17.61
C ARG A 11 10.03 -7.21 16.67
N SER A 12 9.13 -8.12 16.30
CA SER A 12 9.45 -9.21 15.37
C SER A 12 9.86 -8.73 13.97
N VAL A 13 9.48 -7.51 13.60
CA VAL A 13 9.85 -6.86 12.33
C VAL A 13 10.84 -5.70 12.53
N GLY A 14 11.43 -5.57 13.72
CA GLY A 14 12.46 -4.56 14.02
C GLY A 14 11.94 -3.14 14.25
N GLU A 15 10.65 -2.97 14.58
CA GLU A 15 10.02 -1.66 14.77
C GLU A 15 9.59 -1.43 16.24
N SER A 16 9.62 -0.16 16.67
CA SER A 16 8.88 0.26 17.86
C SER A 16 7.37 0.25 17.59
N TYR A 17 6.55 0.18 18.64
CA TYR A 17 5.10 0.26 18.50
C TYR A 17 4.63 1.52 17.75
N GLY A 18 5.24 2.67 18.06
CA GLY A 18 4.88 3.94 17.41
C GLY A 18 5.19 3.96 15.91
N GLU A 19 6.35 3.43 15.51
CA GLU A 19 6.73 3.32 14.09
C GLU A 19 5.79 2.38 13.33
N HIS A 20 5.50 1.23 13.94
CA HIS A 20 4.62 0.23 13.35
C HIS A 20 3.19 0.76 13.23
N ALA A 21 2.64 1.33 14.30
CA ALA A 21 1.29 1.89 14.32
C ALA A 21 1.14 3.04 13.31
N ARG A 22 2.13 3.93 13.21
CA ARG A 22 2.12 5.02 12.23
C ARG A 22 2.14 4.49 10.80
N THR A 23 2.96 3.46 10.52
CA THR A 23 3.01 2.87 9.18
C THR A 23 1.70 2.17 8.86
N ALA A 24 1.21 1.30 9.75
CA ALA A 24 -0.04 0.59 9.58
C ALA A 24 -1.23 1.55 9.36
N ALA A 25 -1.31 2.64 10.14
CA ALA A 25 -2.35 3.65 9.98
C ALA A 25 -2.29 4.33 8.60
N ARG A 26 -1.10 4.77 8.16
CA ARG A 26 -0.93 5.41 6.83
C ARG A 26 -1.26 4.46 5.68
N PHE A 27 -0.85 3.20 5.81
CA PHE A 27 -1.14 2.15 4.86
C PHE A 27 -2.67 1.93 4.77
N GLY A 28 -3.32 1.74 5.92
CA GLY A 28 -4.78 1.55 6.01
C GLY A 28 -5.58 2.73 5.45
N PHE A 29 -5.22 3.98 5.79
CA PHE A 29 -5.90 5.16 5.22
C PHE A 29 -5.74 5.26 3.71
N THR A 30 -4.57 4.92 3.17
CA THR A 30 -4.35 4.88 1.71
C THR A 30 -5.22 3.79 1.06
N MET A 31 -5.35 2.61 1.68
CA MET A 31 -6.25 1.56 1.20
C MET A 31 -7.71 2.01 1.18
N ILE A 32 -8.18 2.61 2.28
CA ILE A 32 -9.58 3.08 2.39
C ILE A 32 -9.86 4.16 1.35
N ALA A 33 -8.97 5.15 1.20
CA ALA A 33 -9.14 6.23 0.23
C ALA A 33 -9.14 5.71 -1.21
N GLY A 34 -8.20 4.83 -1.57
CA GLY A 34 -8.13 4.22 -2.90
C GLY A 34 -9.36 3.34 -3.19
N GLY A 35 -9.82 2.56 -2.22
CA GLY A 35 -11.03 1.75 -2.34
C GLY A 35 -12.29 2.59 -2.51
N ALA A 36 -12.45 3.65 -1.72
CA ALA A 36 -13.57 4.59 -1.86
C ALA A 36 -13.56 5.28 -3.22
N ALA A 37 -12.39 5.72 -3.69
CA ALA A 37 -12.23 6.31 -5.02
C ALA A 37 -12.63 5.33 -6.13
N CYS A 38 -12.22 4.06 -6.03
CA CYS A 38 -12.60 3.00 -6.97
C CYS A 38 -14.11 2.79 -7.02
N VAL A 39 -14.80 2.78 -5.87
CA VAL A 39 -16.27 2.62 -5.82
C VAL A 39 -16.97 3.83 -6.45
N VAL A 40 -16.51 5.06 -6.20
CA VAL A 40 -17.06 6.24 -6.86
C VAL A 40 -16.82 6.19 -8.37
N HIS A 41 -15.62 5.82 -8.80
CA HIS A 41 -15.25 5.68 -10.20
C HIS A 41 -16.15 4.65 -10.93
N ALA A 42 -16.51 3.54 -10.28
CA ALA A 42 -17.40 2.53 -10.85
C ALA A 42 -18.81 3.09 -11.20
N VAL A 43 -19.25 4.15 -10.52
CA VAL A 43 -20.51 4.85 -10.81
C VAL A 43 -20.28 6.04 -11.75
N LEU A 44 -19.17 6.76 -11.57
CA LEU A 44 -18.80 7.98 -12.28
C LEU A 44 -17.39 7.82 -12.90
N PRO A 45 -17.26 7.20 -14.08
CA PRO A 45 -15.97 6.77 -14.64
C PRO A 45 -15.02 7.91 -15.03
N PHE A 46 -15.49 9.16 -15.02
CA PHE A 46 -14.66 10.33 -15.26
C PHE A 46 -14.06 10.92 -13.97
N LEU A 47 -14.49 10.45 -12.79
CA LEU A 47 -13.91 10.84 -11.51
C LEU A 47 -12.87 9.82 -11.06
N PHE A 48 -11.82 10.31 -10.40
CA PHE A 48 -10.81 9.47 -9.77
C PHE A 48 -10.09 8.46 -10.68
N VAL A 49 -10.05 8.70 -12.00
CA VAL A 49 -9.56 7.78 -13.06
C VAL A 49 -8.28 7.01 -12.74
N ARG A 50 -7.36 7.55 -11.93
CA ARG A 50 -6.09 6.89 -11.58
C ARG A 50 -5.88 6.69 -10.09
N THR A 51 -6.85 7.08 -9.28
CA THR A 51 -6.66 7.23 -7.84
C THR A 51 -6.53 5.86 -7.17
N ALA A 52 -7.30 4.87 -7.62
CA ALA A 52 -7.25 3.53 -7.04
C ALA A 52 -5.93 2.85 -7.42
N SER A 53 -5.57 2.87 -8.70
CA SER A 53 -4.34 2.29 -9.24
C SER A 53 -3.09 2.96 -8.64
N ASP A 54 -3.04 4.29 -8.55
CA ASP A 54 -1.93 5.00 -7.90
C ASP A 54 -1.83 4.68 -6.40
N SER A 55 -2.96 4.49 -5.72
CA SER A 55 -2.98 4.04 -4.33
C SER A 55 -2.39 2.63 -4.19
N VAL A 56 -2.76 1.70 -5.07
CA VAL A 56 -2.20 0.34 -5.10
C VAL A 56 -0.69 0.37 -5.38
N LYS A 57 -0.24 1.13 -6.39
CA LYS A 57 1.19 1.31 -6.71
C LYS A 57 1.96 1.85 -5.50
N LYS A 58 1.40 2.82 -4.78
CA LYS A 58 1.98 3.40 -3.58
C LYS A 58 2.05 2.41 -2.41
N LEU A 59 1.01 1.62 -2.20
CA LEU A 59 0.98 0.58 -1.17
C LEU A 59 2.01 -0.52 -1.48
N TYR A 60 2.07 -0.95 -2.74
CA TYR A 60 3.07 -1.92 -3.21
C TYR A 60 4.50 -1.42 -2.97
N ALA A 61 4.79 -0.17 -3.31
CA ALA A 61 6.11 0.43 -3.06
C ALA A 61 6.47 0.43 -1.56
N GLN A 62 5.51 0.69 -0.67
CA GLN A 62 5.71 0.62 0.78
C GLN A 62 6.00 -0.81 1.26
N MET A 63 5.29 -1.81 0.76
CA MET A 63 5.55 -3.23 1.07
C MET A 63 6.95 -3.63 0.61
N LYS A 64 7.29 -3.28 -0.63
CA LYS A 64 8.57 -3.60 -1.24
C LYS A 64 9.75 -2.97 -0.51
N ALA A 65 9.62 -1.73 -0.04
CA ALA A 65 10.66 -1.07 0.75
C ALA A 65 10.98 -1.81 2.06
N ARG A 66 10.07 -2.66 2.56
CA ARG A 66 10.24 -3.50 3.75
C ARG A 66 10.77 -4.91 3.43
N GLN A 67 11.06 -5.20 2.16
CA GLN A 67 11.58 -6.49 1.71
C GLN A 67 12.98 -6.33 1.11
N PRO A 68 14.05 -6.50 1.92
CA PRO A 68 15.43 -6.31 1.46
C PRO A 68 15.82 -7.16 0.25
N ALA A 69 15.29 -8.39 0.18
CA ALA A 69 15.54 -9.31 -0.93
C ALA A 69 15.03 -8.81 -2.28
N PHE A 70 14.05 -7.90 -2.28
CA PHE A 70 13.39 -7.42 -3.49
C PHE A 70 13.62 -5.93 -3.73
N SER A 71 14.43 -5.26 -2.90
CA SER A 71 14.59 -3.80 -2.96
C SER A 71 15.21 -3.32 -4.29
N GLN A 72 16.02 -4.16 -4.94
CA GLN A 72 16.73 -3.85 -6.18
C GLN A 72 15.95 -4.18 -7.45
N GLU A 73 14.90 -5.00 -7.35
CA GLU A 73 14.09 -5.31 -8.52
C GLU A 73 13.28 -4.09 -8.95
N ARG A 74 12.92 -3.98 -10.22
CA ARG A 74 11.96 -2.93 -10.65
C ARG A 74 10.55 -3.32 -10.19
N PRO A 75 9.71 -2.39 -9.73
CA PRO A 75 8.30 -2.68 -9.46
C PRO A 75 7.61 -3.30 -10.68
N ALA A 76 6.73 -4.29 -10.47
CA ALA A 76 6.06 -5.01 -11.55
C ALA A 76 5.33 -4.06 -12.51
N PHE A 77 4.64 -3.03 -11.99
CA PHE A 77 3.94 -2.02 -12.79
C PHE A 77 4.85 -1.13 -13.66
N GLN A 78 6.17 -1.20 -13.53
CA GLN A 78 7.12 -0.53 -14.44
C GLN A 78 7.58 -1.43 -15.58
N GLN A 79 7.27 -2.73 -15.53
CA GLN A 79 7.64 -3.69 -16.55
C GLN A 79 6.68 -3.56 -17.75
N PRO A 80 7.16 -3.65 -19.00
CA PRO A 80 6.33 -3.47 -20.20
C PRO A 80 5.07 -4.35 -20.23
N GLU A 81 5.17 -5.58 -19.73
CA GLU A 81 4.08 -6.56 -19.62
C GLU A 81 2.93 -6.14 -18.70
N TRP A 82 3.17 -5.18 -17.80
CA TRP A 82 2.18 -4.65 -16.85
C TRP A 82 1.60 -3.29 -17.29
N GLN A 83 2.05 -2.70 -18.39
CA GLN A 83 1.53 -1.43 -18.92
C GLN A 83 0.19 -1.62 -19.63
N ILE A 84 -0.80 -2.14 -18.91
CA ILE A 84 -2.19 -2.12 -19.36
C ILE A 84 -2.68 -0.68 -19.24
N GLU A 85 -3.27 -0.13 -20.30
CA GLU A 85 -3.87 1.22 -20.35
C GLU A 85 -5.04 1.40 -19.35
N TYR A 86 -5.38 0.33 -18.63
CA TYR A 86 -6.45 0.24 -17.65
C TYR A 86 -6.01 0.82 -16.30
N GLU A 87 -6.14 2.13 -16.14
CA GLU A 87 -6.05 2.81 -14.86
C GLU A 87 -7.46 3.10 -14.33
N ILE A 88 -7.71 2.66 -13.09
CA ILE A 88 -8.88 2.99 -12.24
C ILE A 88 -8.41 3.84 -11.05
#